data_AF-A0A819G5S5-F1
#
_entry.id   AF-A0A819G5S5-F1
#
_cell.length_a   1.000
_cell.length_b   1.000
_cell.length_c   1.000
_cell.angle_alpha   90.00
_cell.angle_beta   90.00
_cell.angle_gamma   90.00
#
_symmetry.space_group_name_H-M   'P 1'
#
loop_
_entity.id
_entity.type
_entity.pdbx_description
1 polymer ?
#
loop_
_entity_poly.entity_id
_entity_poly.type
_entity_poly.pdbx_seq_one_letter_code
_entity_poly.pdbx_strand_id
1 'polypeptide(L)'
;MDQFDSSFMYSQLLKESLLKIDFDTQDTINFVKFLREKYAGNEKTCQVTDEFKQNYDGTSLRNGASPIWWHTRDWLIYSILNKALRNQDIGMIIKMSFFARDLHQQIQ
;
A
#
# COMPACT_ATOMS: atom_id res chain seq x y z
N MET A 1 17.66 22.50 14.91
CA MET A 1 18.16 21.39 14.06
C MET A 1 17.52 20.05 14.46
N ASP A 2 16.49 20.02 15.31
CA ASP A 2 15.97 18.78 15.94
C ASP A 2 14.77 18.13 15.21
N GLN A 3 14.21 18.82 14.20
CA GLN A 3 13.03 18.33 13.48
C GLN A 3 13.37 17.21 12.49
N PHE A 4 14.59 17.23 11.93
CA PHE A 4 15.08 16.19 11.03
C PHE A 4 15.28 14.86 11.77
N ASP A 5 15.85 14.89 12.97
CA ASP A 5 16.02 13.69 13.80
C ASP A 5 14.68 13.11 14.23
N SER A 6 13.73 13.96 14.63
CA SER A 6 12.41 13.50 15.08
C SER A 6 11.60 12.84 13.95
N SER A 7 11.61 13.43 12.74
CA SER A 7 10.93 12.85 11.58
C SER A 7 11.61 11.57 11.08
N PHE A 8 12.95 11.51 11.14
CA PHE A 8 13.70 10.31 10.79
C PHE A 8 13.39 9.17 11.76
N MET A 9 13.48 9.41 13.07
CA MET A 9 13.12 8.44 14.11
C MET A 9 11.68 7.96 13.98
N TYR A 10 10.74 8.87 13.70
CA TYR A 10 9.35 8.50 13.42
C TYR A 10 9.23 7.59 12.19
N SER A 11 9.91 7.93 11.09
CA SER A 11 9.89 7.10 9.88
C SER A 11 10.53 5.71 10.09
N GLN A 12 11.59 5.63 10.90
CA GLN A 12 12.23 4.38 11.30
C GLN A 12 11.26 3.50 12.10
N LEU A 13 10.68 4.06 13.16
CA LEU A 13 9.75 3.36 14.04
C LEU A 13 8.51 2.91 13.28
N LEU A 14 7.98 3.76 12.40
CA LEU A 14 6.86 3.41 11.54
C LEU A 14 7.24 2.26 10.61
N LYS A 15 8.37 2.35 9.89
CA LYS A 15 8.84 1.27 9.02
C LYS A 15 8.98 -0.04 9.77
N GLU A 16 9.66 -0.04 10.92
CA GLU A 16 9.85 -1.24 11.74
C GLU A 16 8.53 -1.81 12.25
N SER A 17 7.59 -0.95 12.63
CA SER A 17 6.26 -1.37 13.07
C SER A 17 5.50 -2.02 11.92
N LEU A 18 5.49 -1.41 10.74
CA LEU A 18 4.80 -1.93 9.55
C LEU A 18 5.35 -3.30 9.11
N LEU A 19 6.67 -3.50 9.20
CA LEU A 19 7.31 -4.77 8.82
C LEU A 19 7.01 -5.91 9.81
N LYS A 20 6.61 -5.60 11.03
CA LYS A 20 6.26 -6.58 12.08
C LYS A 20 4.78 -6.94 12.11
N ILE A 21 3.93 -6.22 11.37
CA ILE A 21 2.52 -6.56 11.28
C ILE A 21 2.39 -7.80 10.39
N ASP A 22 1.71 -8.81 10.91
CA ASP A 22 1.26 -9.95 10.13
C ASP A 22 0.02 -9.55 9.36
N PHE A 23 0.13 -9.62 8.04
CA PHE A 23 -0.96 -9.39 7.12
C PHE A 23 -1.42 -10.70 6.54
N ASP A 24 -2.72 -10.79 6.30
CA ASP A 24 -3.32 -11.91 5.57
C ASP A 24 -4.09 -11.41 4.34
N THR A 25 -4.72 -12.33 3.63
CA THR A 25 -5.52 -12.01 2.45
C THR A 25 -6.74 -11.13 2.80
N GLN A 26 -7.20 -11.14 4.05
CA GLN A 26 -8.33 -10.32 4.50
C GLN A 26 -7.99 -8.83 4.52
N ASP A 27 -6.73 -8.46 4.82
CA ASP A 27 -6.28 -7.07 4.74
C ASP A 27 -6.35 -6.52 3.32
N THR A 28 -5.91 -7.30 2.33
CA THR A 28 -6.05 -6.96 0.90
C THR A 28 -7.51 -6.79 0.51
N ILE A 29 -8.39 -7.70 0.95
CA ILE A 29 -9.84 -7.63 0.68
C ILE A 29 -10.45 -6.36 1.31
N ASN A 30 -10.09 -6.06 2.54
CA ASN A 30 -10.57 -4.88 3.26
C ASN A 30 -10.11 -3.58 2.57
N PHE A 31 -8.87 -3.55 2.08
CA PHE A 31 -8.34 -2.43 1.31
C PHE A 31 -9.08 -2.22 -0.01
N VAL A 32 -9.32 -3.29 -0.77
CA VAL A 32 -10.10 -3.25 -2.02
C VAL A 32 -11.52 -2.75 -1.77
N LYS A 33 -12.17 -3.22 -0.69
CA LYS A 33 -13.51 -2.74 -0.30
C LYS A 33 -13.49 -1.25 0.01
N PHE A 34 -12.51 -0.79 0.78
CA PHE A 34 -12.32 0.61 1.09
C PHE A 34 -12.13 1.47 -0.19
N LEU A 35 -11.33 1.02 -1.17
CA LEU A 35 -11.16 1.75 -2.43
C LEU A 35 -12.48 1.89 -3.19
N ARG A 36 -13.27 0.81 -3.26
CA ARG A 36 -14.60 0.84 -3.91
C ARG A 36 -15.55 1.82 -3.24
N GLU A 37 -15.57 1.86 -1.91
CA GLU A 37 -16.41 2.79 -1.15
C GLU A 37 -15.94 4.23 -1.31
N LYS A 38 -14.62 4.48 -1.20
CA LYS A 38 -14.04 5.82 -1.25
C LYS A 38 -14.13 6.48 -2.62
N TYR A 39 -14.04 5.69 -3.69
CA TYR A 39 -14.03 6.16 -5.07
C TYR A 39 -15.26 5.68 -5.86
N ALA A 40 -16.36 5.42 -5.16
CA ALA A 40 -17.63 5.04 -5.77
C ALA A 40 -18.01 6.02 -6.89
N GLY A 41 -18.38 5.48 -8.05
CA GLY A 41 -18.75 6.27 -9.23
C GLY A 41 -17.58 6.74 -10.11
N ASN A 42 -16.33 6.48 -9.73
CA ASN A 42 -15.18 6.69 -10.62
C ASN A 42 -14.85 5.39 -11.38
N GLU A 43 -15.31 5.29 -12.62
CA GLU A 43 -15.13 4.09 -13.46
C GLU A 43 -13.67 3.66 -13.59
N LYS A 44 -12.74 4.62 -13.74
CA LYS A 44 -11.30 4.33 -13.85
C LYS A 44 -10.76 3.73 -12.55
N THR A 45 -11.17 4.27 -11.41
CA THR A 45 -10.75 3.73 -10.10
C THR A 45 -11.37 2.35 -9.85
N CYS A 46 -12.62 2.13 -10.24
CA CYS A 46 -13.27 0.83 -10.15
C CYS A 46 -12.53 -0.22 -11.00
N GLN A 47 -12.17 0.10 -12.24
CA GLN A 47 -11.39 -0.79 -13.12
C GLN A 47 -10.05 -1.18 -12.50
N VAL A 48 -9.26 -0.21 -12.06
CA VAL A 48 -7.95 -0.46 -11.43
C VAL A 48 -8.10 -1.28 -10.13
N THR A 49 -9.16 -1.02 -9.35
CA THR A 49 -9.43 -1.77 -8.12
C THR A 49 -9.79 -3.23 -8.40
N ASP A 50 -10.48 -3.50 -9.51
CA ASP A 50 -10.88 -4.83 -9.92
C ASP A 50 -9.71 -5.62 -10.49
N GLU A 51 -8.88 -4.97 -11.31
CA GLU A 51 -7.61 -5.54 -11.76
C GLU A 51 -6.68 -5.84 -10.57
N PHE A 52 -6.60 -4.93 -9.59
CA PHE A 52 -5.81 -5.13 -8.39
C PHE A 52 -6.31 -6.35 -7.60
N LYS A 53 -7.62 -6.44 -7.34
CA LYS A 53 -8.21 -7.58 -6.63
C LYS A 53 -7.94 -8.93 -7.32
N GLN A 54 -7.99 -8.96 -8.65
CA GLN A 54 -7.84 -10.19 -9.43
C GLN A 54 -6.39 -10.64 -9.55
N ASN A 55 -5.44 -9.71 -9.61
CA ASN A 55 -4.05 -10.00 -9.97
C ASN A 55 -3.03 -9.72 -8.85
N TYR A 56 -3.47 -9.18 -7.70
CA TYR A 56 -2.63 -9.00 -6.52
C TYR A 56 -2.77 -10.20 -5.58
N ASP A 57 -1.78 -11.09 -5.55
CA ASP A 57 -1.74 -12.24 -4.64
C ASP A 57 -0.76 -12.09 -3.47
N GLY A 58 -0.10 -10.92 -3.34
CA GLY A 58 0.85 -10.59 -2.27
C GLY A 58 2.05 -11.53 -2.14
N THR A 59 2.19 -12.57 -2.97
CA THR A 59 3.09 -13.70 -2.68
C THR A 59 3.77 -14.33 -3.89
N SER A 60 3.36 -14.04 -5.13
CA SER A 60 3.73 -14.93 -6.24
C SER A 60 4.39 -14.25 -7.43
N LEU A 61 5.69 -14.55 -7.55
CA LEU A 61 6.41 -14.82 -8.80
C LEU A 61 5.77 -15.93 -9.67
N ARG A 62 4.54 -16.37 -9.39
CA ARG A 62 3.90 -17.48 -10.12
C ARG A 62 2.72 -17.13 -11.01
N ASN A 63 1.98 -16.02 -10.85
CA ASN A 63 0.89 -15.69 -11.78
C ASN A 63 0.44 -14.21 -11.84
N GLY A 64 1.13 -13.27 -11.16
CA GLY A 64 0.65 -11.87 -11.05
C GLY A 64 1.76 -10.83 -11.14
N ALA A 65 1.34 -9.58 -11.39
CA ALA A 65 2.23 -8.44 -11.45
C ALA A 65 2.86 -8.14 -10.07
N SER A 66 4.15 -7.84 -10.05
CA SER A 66 4.88 -7.59 -8.80
C SER A 66 4.37 -6.33 -8.07
N PRO A 67 4.45 -6.25 -6.74
CA PRO A 67 4.29 -5.01 -5.99
C PRO A 67 4.97 -3.79 -6.65
N ILE A 68 6.20 -3.95 -7.15
CA ILE A 68 6.91 -2.89 -7.91
C ILE A 68 6.12 -2.47 -9.16
N TRP A 69 5.57 -3.42 -9.91
CA TRP A 69 4.76 -3.10 -11.08
C TRP A 69 3.49 -2.36 -10.69
N TRP A 70 2.80 -2.73 -9.61
CA TRP A 70 1.63 -1.98 -9.13
C TRP A 70 1.97 -0.57 -8.63
N HIS A 71 3.19 -0.40 -8.11
CA HIS A 71 3.70 0.91 -7.69
C HIS A 71 4.11 1.80 -8.88
N THR A 72 4.46 1.22 -10.02
CA THR A 72 4.98 1.96 -11.18
C THR A 72 3.99 2.10 -12.33
N ARG A 73 3.07 1.14 -12.50
CA ARG A 73 2.07 1.11 -13.56
C ARG A 73 0.87 2.01 -13.26
N ASP A 74 0.34 1.94 -12.04
CA ASP A 74 -0.95 2.54 -11.73
C ASP A 74 -0.82 3.77 -10.83
N TRP A 75 -1.32 4.90 -11.33
CA TRP A 75 -1.34 6.17 -10.61
C TRP A 75 -2.08 6.04 -9.27
N LEU A 76 -3.07 5.16 -9.17
CA LEU A 76 -3.95 5.06 -8.01
C LEU A 76 -3.21 4.54 -6.78
N ILE A 77 -2.63 3.34 -6.84
CA ILE A 77 -2.00 2.70 -5.68
C ILE A 77 -0.78 3.51 -5.22
N TYR A 78 0.05 3.94 -6.18
CA TYR A 78 1.18 4.84 -5.93
C TYR A 78 0.74 6.15 -5.27
N SER A 79 -0.27 6.84 -5.82
CA SER A 79 -0.68 8.15 -5.32
C SER A 79 -1.29 8.06 -3.92
N ILE A 80 -2.03 7.00 -3.64
CA ILE A 80 -2.64 6.79 -2.32
C ILE A 80 -1.55 6.53 -1.27
N LEU A 81 -0.58 5.64 -1.56
CA LEU A 81 0.50 5.35 -0.62
C LEU A 81 1.35 6.59 -0.35
N ASN A 82 1.78 7.30 -1.40
CA ASN A 82 2.62 8.49 -1.24
C ASN A 82 1.87 9.64 -0.54
N LYS A 83 0.58 9.82 -0.83
CA LYS A 83 -0.24 10.81 -0.13
C LYS A 83 -0.39 10.45 1.35
N ALA A 84 -0.60 9.18 1.68
CA ALA A 84 -0.71 8.71 3.05
C ALA A 84 0.59 8.94 3.83
N LEU A 85 1.75 8.60 3.25
CA LEU A 85 3.07 8.83 3.84
C LEU A 85 3.36 10.32 4.02
N ARG A 86 3.11 11.14 3.00
CA ARG A 86 3.34 12.60 3.04
C ARG A 86 2.50 13.28 4.11
N ASN A 87 1.25 12.84 4.28
CA ASN A 87 0.33 13.41 5.26
C ASN A 87 0.43 12.73 6.63
N GLN A 88 1.28 11.71 6.79
CA GLN A 88 1.35 10.87 7.99
C GLN A 88 -0.02 10.30 8.40
N ASP A 89 -0.85 9.94 7.42
CA ASP A 89 -2.16 9.31 7.67
C ASP A 89 -1.97 7.86 8.10
N ILE A 90 -1.75 7.66 9.40
CA ILE A 90 -1.48 6.35 10.01
C ILE A 90 -2.59 5.36 9.67
N GLY A 91 -3.85 5.79 9.69
CA GLY A 91 -4.99 4.95 9.39
C GLY A 91 -5.00 4.43 7.96
N MET A 92 -4.48 5.21 7.01
CA MET A 92 -4.30 4.78 5.63
C MET A 92 -3.02 3.97 5.43
N ILE A 93 -1.93 4.34 6.11
CA ILE A 93 -0.66 3.63 6.07
C ILE A 93 -0.82 2.18 6.57
N ILE A 94 -1.57 1.96 7.65
CA ILE A 94 -1.91 0.61 8.16
C ILE A 94 -2.82 -0.16 7.20
N LYS A 95 -3.71 0.50 6.44
CA LYS A 95 -4.51 -0.20 5.42
C LYS A 95 -3.68 -0.62 4.21
N MET A 96 -2.55 0.05 3.97
CA MET A 96 -1.64 -0.21 2.85
C MET A 96 -0.36 -0.92 3.26
N SER A 97 -0.23 -1.33 4.53
CA SER A 97 1.03 -1.82 5.05
C SER A 97 1.41 -3.19 4.53
N PHE A 98 0.43 -4.02 4.12
CA PHE A 98 0.67 -5.24 3.34
C PHE A 98 1.44 -4.89 2.05
N PHE A 99 0.96 -3.90 1.29
CA PHE A 99 1.57 -3.47 0.04
C PHE A 99 2.95 -2.81 0.26
N ALA A 100 3.09 -2.00 1.32
CA ALA A 100 4.36 -1.38 1.68
C ALA A 100 5.42 -2.42 2.10
N ARG A 101 5.01 -3.48 2.82
CA ARG A 101 5.87 -4.61 3.18
C ARG A 101 6.32 -5.37 1.93
N ASP A 102 5.39 -5.71 1.04
CA ASP A 102 5.71 -6.46 -0.17
C ASP A 102 6.64 -5.64 -1.10
N LEU A 103 6.43 -4.32 -1.19
CA LEU A 103 7.36 -3.42 -1.88
C LEU A 103 8.74 -3.40 -1.25
N HIS A 104 8.83 -3.36 0.08
CA HIS A 104 10.10 -3.35 0.77
C HIS A 104 10.89 -4.64 0.52
N GLN A 105 10.21 -5.80 0.58
CA GLN A 105 10.79 -7.11 0.33
C GLN A 105 11.30 -7.29 -1.10
N GLN A 106 10.72 -6.59 -2.08
CA GLN A 106 11.15 -6.68 -3.49
C GLN A 106 12.29 -5.73 -3.86
N ILE A 107 12.51 -4.67 -3.08
CA ILE A 107 13.55 -3.66 -3.35
C ILE A 107 14.85 -3.97 -2.61
N GLN A 108 14.79 -4.69 -1.49
CA GLN A 108 15.96 -5.15 -0.73
C GLN A 108 16.53 -6.45 -1.29
#